data_AF-A0A351VFR2-F1
#
_entry.id   AF-A0A351VFR2-F1
#
_cell.length_a   1.000
_cell.length_b   1.000
_cell.length_c   1.000
_cell.angle_alpha   90.00
_cell.angle_beta   90.00
_cell.angle_gamma   90.00
#
_symmetry.space_group_name_H-M   'P 1'
#
loop_
_entity.id
_entity.type
_entity.pdbx_description
1 polymer ?
#
loop_
_entity_poly.entity_id
_entity_poly.type
_entity_poly.pdbx_seq_one_letter_code
_entity_poly.pdbx_strand_id
1 'polypeptide(L)'
;SRANLSRANDERIIIEKTPIQIATGEYHVIIFDAHMKIGCEFHSLADWWNFDNERVAQMDGTRSRRFWDIWKAPLMAVCEANGRK
;
A
#
# COMPACT_ATOMS: atom_id res chain seq x y z
N SER A 1 -9.41 10.03 17.71
CA SER A 1 -9.24 10.69 16.39
C SER A 1 -10.49 10.42 15.56
N ARG A 2 -10.92 11.37 14.71
CA ARG A 2 -12.03 11.16 13.77
C ARG A 2 -11.43 10.69 12.44
N ALA A 3 -11.73 9.46 12.02
CA ALA A 3 -11.45 9.05 10.65
C ALA A 3 -12.44 9.79 9.73
N ASN A 4 -11.93 10.61 8.81
CA ASN A 4 -12.75 11.26 7.79
C ASN A 4 -12.99 10.27 6.64
N LEU A 5 -14.23 9.82 6.47
CA LEU A 5 -14.64 8.83 5.46
C LEU A 5 -15.17 9.46 4.17
N SER A 6 -14.98 10.76 3.95
CA SER A 6 -15.55 11.50 2.80
C SER A 6 -15.06 11.04 1.42
N ARG A 7 -14.15 10.06 1.35
CA ARG A 7 -13.59 9.48 0.11
C ARG A 7 -13.58 7.95 0.10
N ALA A 8 -14.34 7.29 0.98
CA ALA A 8 -14.51 5.84 0.86
C ALA A 8 -15.29 5.55 -0.42
N ASN A 9 -14.59 5.22 -1.51
CA ASN A 9 -15.22 4.69 -2.70
C ASN A 9 -15.92 3.38 -2.34
N ASP A 10 -17.11 3.12 -2.92
CA ASP A 10 -17.88 1.86 -2.81
C ASP A 10 -17.18 0.66 -3.48
N GLU A 11 -15.84 0.64 -3.48
CA GLU A 11 -15.04 -0.42 -4.08
C GLU A 11 -15.13 -1.68 -3.20
N ARG A 12 -15.86 -2.67 -3.69
CA ARG A 12 -15.85 -4.02 -3.11
C ARG A 12 -14.63 -4.77 -3.60
N ILE A 13 -13.70 -5.02 -2.69
CA ILE A 13 -12.57 -5.91 -2.94
C ILE A 13 -12.96 -7.34 -2.60
N ILE A 14 -12.56 -8.29 -3.44
CA ILE A 14 -12.69 -9.73 -3.15
C ILE A 14 -11.35 -10.17 -2.53
N ILE A 15 -11.40 -10.78 -1.35
CA ILE A 15 -10.23 -11.32 -0.66
C ILE A 15 -10.33 -12.84 -0.72
N GLU A 16 -9.50 -13.46 -1.55
CA GLU A 16 -9.45 -14.92 -1.70
C GLU A 16 -8.26 -15.50 -0.94
N LYS A 17 -7.16 -14.75 -0.87
CA LYS A 17 -5.94 -15.14 -0.16
C LYS A 17 -5.88 -14.48 1.21
N THR A 18 -5.35 -15.20 2.21
CA THR A 18 -5.05 -14.60 3.51
C THR A 18 -4.12 -13.39 3.34
N PRO A 19 -4.49 -12.19 3.82
CA PRO A 19 -3.67 -11.00 3.68
C PRO A 19 -2.30 -11.15 4.34
N ILE A 20 -1.26 -10.63 3.69
CA ILE A 20 0.09 -10.59 4.26
C ILE A 20 0.25 -9.29 5.05
N GLN A 21 0.81 -9.37 6.25
CA GLN A 21 1.12 -8.21 7.10
C GLN A 21 2.63 -8.07 7.26
N ILE A 22 3.16 -6.87 7.04
CA ILE A 22 4.59 -6.57 7.14
C ILE A 22 4.75 -5.31 8.00
N ALA A 23 5.51 -5.45 9.10
CA ALA A 23 5.94 -4.32 9.91
C ALA A 23 7.32 -3.86 9.44
N THR A 24 7.38 -2.67 8.82
CA THR A 24 8.61 -2.15 8.21
C THR A 24 9.42 -1.24 9.15
N GLY A 25 8.82 -0.83 10.27
CA GLY A 25 9.35 0.19 11.17
C GLY A 25 8.67 1.54 10.96
N GLU A 26 8.50 1.97 9.71
CA GLU A 26 7.82 3.22 9.35
C GLU A 26 6.31 3.06 9.16
N TYR A 27 5.89 2.00 8.47
CA TYR A 27 4.47 1.72 8.22
C TYR A 27 4.12 0.26 8.46
N HIS A 28 2.88 0.05 8.89
CA HIS A 28 2.24 -1.25 8.79
C HIS A 28 1.71 -1.42 7.37
N VAL A 29 2.19 -2.45 6.67
CA VAL A 29 1.78 -2.78 5.31
C VAL A 29 0.89 -4.01 5.35
N ILE A 30 -0.26 -3.94 4.68
CA ILE A 30 -1.16 -5.08 4.51
C ILE A 30 -1.38 -5.30 3.00
N ILE A 31 -1.07 -6.49 2.52
CA ILE A 31 -1.18 -6.85 1.10
C ILE A 31 -2.35 -7.83 0.93
N PHE A 32 -3.34 -7.41 0.16
CA PHE A 32 -4.51 -8.18 -0.27
C PHE A 32 -4.24 -8.82 -1.64
N ASP A 33 -5.27 -9.35 -2.31
CA ASP A 33 -5.12 -10.00 -3.61
C ASP A 33 -4.66 -9.04 -4.71
N ALA A 34 -5.31 -7.88 -4.82
CA ALA A 34 -5.03 -6.84 -5.82
C ALA A 34 -4.84 -5.43 -5.23
N HIS A 35 -4.80 -5.32 -3.90
CA HIS A 35 -4.68 -4.04 -3.18
C HIS A 35 -3.62 -4.11 -2.11
N MET A 36 -3.10 -2.95 -1.73
CA MET A 36 -2.18 -2.82 -0.61
C MET A 36 -2.54 -1.59 0.23
N LYS A 37 -2.50 -1.78 1.54
CA LYS A 37 -2.59 -0.72 2.53
C LYS A 37 -1.20 -0.37 3.02
N ILE A 38 -0.82 0.90 2.96
CA ILE A 38 0.41 1.42 3.56
C ILE A 38 0.01 2.58 4.47
N GLY A 39 0.12 2.39 5.78
CA GLY A 39 -0.37 3.37 6.75
C GLY A 39 -1.88 3.58 6.60
N CYS A 40 -2.31 4.82 6.33
CA CYS A 40 -3.71 5.17 6.12
C CYS A 40 -4.19 5.04 4.66
N GLU A 41 -3.27 4.96 3.70
CA GLU A 41 -3.61 4.89 2.27
C GLU A 41 -3.92 3.44 1.86
N PHE A 42 -4.93 3.28 1.00
CA PHE A 42 -5.37 2.01 0.46
C PHE A 42 -5.63 2.17 -1.03
N HIS A 43 -4.82 1.49 -1.86
CA HIS A 43 -4.86 1.59 -3.32
C HIS A 43 -4.64 0.22 -3.95
N SER A 44 -4.95 0.08 -5.24
CA SER A 44 -4.61 -1.13 -5.99
C SER A 44 -3.08 -1.30 -6.07
N LEU A 45 -2.61 -2.53 -6.24
CA LEU A 45 -1.19 -2.81 -6.46
C LEU A 45 -0.69 -2.09 -7.72
N ALA A 46 -1.48 -2.10 -8.79
CA ALA A 46 -1.18 -1.37 -10.02
C ALA A 46 -0.99 0.13 -9.79
N ASP A 47 -1.83 0.78 -8.98
CA ASP A 47 -1.69 2.19 -8.65
C ASP A 47 -0.41 2.45 -7.87
N TRP A 48 -0.15 1.66 -6.82
CA TRP A 48 1.08 1.76 -6.04
C TRP A 48 2.32 1.69 -6.91
N TRP A 49 2.37 0.76 -7.87
CA TRP A 49 3.53 0.61 -8.75
C TRP A 49 3.74 1.78 -9.71
N ASN A 50 2.65 2.47 -10.08
CA ASN A 50 2.67 3.64 -10.95
C ASN A 50 2.83 4.98 -10.21
N PHE A 51 2.73 5.01 -8.88
CA PHE A 51 2.93 6.25 -8.14
C PHE A 51 4.37 6.76 -8.29
N ASP A 52 4.45 8.05 -8.60
CA ASP A 52 5.68 8.81 -8.54
C ASP A 52 5.99 9.24 -7.10
N ASN A 53 7.18 9.83 -6.95
CA ASN A 53 7.66 10.30 -5.66
C ASN A 53 6.81 11.43 -5.07
N GLU A 54 6.15 12.24 -5.91
CA GLU A 54 5.31 13.33 -5.44
C GLU A 54 4.01 12.80 -4.84
N ARG A 55 3.37 11.82 -5.49
CA ARG A 55 2.17 11.15 -4.99
C ARG A 55 2.44 10.44 -3.67
N VAL A 56 3.54 9.73 -3.56
CA VAL A 56 3.94 9.06 -2.30
C VAL A 56 4.23 10.09 -1.21
N ALA A 57 4.88 11.22 -1.54
CA ALA A 57 5.15 12.29 -0.58
C ALA A 57 3.88 12.94 -0.01
N GLN A 58 2.72 12.81 -0.66
CA GLN A 58 1.46 13.30 -0.11
C GLN A 58 1.00 12.55 1.15
N MET A 59 1.59 11.39 1.46
CA MET A 59 1.30 10.65 2.70
C MET A 59 1.82 11.37 3.94
N ASP A 60 3.14 11.59 4.06
CA ASP A 60 3.75 12.34 5.16
C ASP A 60 5.11 12.99 4.79
N GLY A 61 5.29 13.31 3.51
CA GLY A 61 6.44 14.04 2.99
C GLY A 61 7.69 13.18 2.80
N THR A 62 8.82 13.65 3.34
CA THR A 62 10.12 12.98 3.14
C THR A 62 10.18 11.59 3.77
N ARG A 63 9.40 11.33 4.83
CA ARG A 63 9.39 10.02 5.50
C ARG A 63 8.80 8.94 4.57
N SER A 64 7.65 9.19 3.95
CA SER A 64 7.04 8.26 3.00
C SER A 64 7.89 8.04 1.76
N ARG A 65 8.57 9.08 1.25
CA ARG A 65 9.53 8.93 0.14
C ARG A 65 10.67 7.97 0.49
N ARG A 66 11.34 8.17 1.63
CA ARG A 66 12.44 7.29 2.06
C ARG A 66 12.00 5.85 2.25
N PHE A 67 10.83 5.66 2.87
CA PHE A 67 10.22 4.35 2.98
C PHE A 67 10.02 3.71 1.61
N TRP A 68 9.47 4.45 0.64
CA TRP A 68 9.16 3.93 -0.68
C TRP A 68 10.41 3.58 -1.49
N ASP A 69 11.45 4.40 -1.41
CA ASP A 69 12.75 4.14 -2.04
C ASP A 69 13.35 2.80 -1.57
N ILE A 70 13.14 2.44 -0.29
CA ILE A 70 13.65 1.20 0.31
C ILE A 70 12.73 0.01 0.03
N TRP A 71 11.42 0.20 0.21
CA TRP A 71 10.47 -0.91 0.32
C TRP A 71 9.71 -1.23 -0.97
N LYS A 72 9.68 -0.36 -1.99
CA LYS A 72 8.97 -0.64 -3.25
C LYS A 72 9.38 -1.98 -3.86
N ALA A 73 10.69 -2.19 -4.06
CA ALA A 73 11.20 -3.42 -4.67
C ALA A 73 10.92 -4.68 -3.80
N PRO A 74 11.20 -4.70 -2.49
CA PRO A 74 10.80 -5.81 -1.62
C PRO A 74 9.29 -6.11 -1.64
N LEU A 75 8.44 -5.10 -1.63
CA LEU A 75 6.99 -5.28 -1.66
C LEU A 75 6.52 -5.87 -2.99
N MET A 76 7.10 -5.43 -4.12
CA MET A 76 6.84 -6.05 -5.43
C MET A 76 7.25 -7.53 -5.43
N ALA A 77 8.42 -7.87 -4.92
CA ALA A 77 8.89 -9.25 -4.84
C ALA A 77 7.96 -10.14 -3.98
N VAL A 78 7.45 -9.63 -2.86
CA VAL A 78 6.46 -10.35 -2.04
C VAL A 78 5.15 -10.56 -2.81
N CYS A 79 4.67 -9.56 -3.54
CA CYS A 79 3.46 -9.69 -4.35
C CYS A 79 3.62 -10.75 -5.44
N GLU A 80 4.72 -10.68 -6.20
CA GLU A 80 5.05 -11.62 -7.27
C GLU A 80 5.17 -13.06 -6.76
N ALA A 81 5.94 -13.26 -5.67
CA ALA A 81 6.14 -14.57 -5.06
C ALA A 81 4.84 -15.22 -4.55
N ASN A 82 3.79 -14.43 -4.33
CA ASN A 82 2.49 -14.90 -3.86
C ASN A 82 1.37 -14.75 -4.91
N GLY A 83 1.72 -14.45 -6.16
CA GLY A 83 0.78 -14.31 -7.27
C GLY A 83 -0.27 -13.21 -7.04
N ARG A 84 0.12 -12.09 -6.41
CA ARG A 84 -0.70 -10.89 -6.23
C ARG A 84 -0.36 -9.86 -7.29
N LYS A 85 -1.35 -9.23 -7.91
CA LYS A 85 -1.19 -8.33 -9.08
C LYS A 85 -2.12 -7.14 -9.00
#